data_AF-A0A8J2T5S4-F1
#
_entry.id   AF-A0A8J2T5S4-F1
#
_cell.length_a   1.000
_cell.length_b   1.000
_cell.length_c   1.000
_cell.angle_alpha   90.00
_cell.angle_beta   90.00
_cell.angle_gamma   90.00
#
_symmetry.space_group_name_H-M   'P 1'
#
loop_
_entity.id
_entity.type
_entity.pdbx_description
1 polymer ?
#
loop_
_entity_poly.entity_id
_entity_poly.type
_entity_poly.pdbx_seq_one_letter_code
_entity_poly.pdbx_strand_id
1 'polypeptide(L)'
;MIWTFATPDKSGFTTRNIMIFKRLLSQEALNRLYLNVLNRRFDETLSELRKIPMKQMDYSFLQTYLSRSCYWGHIESVSHIWYKYVRRYPVLRVDPKLLCNIGNLALNENKHFIPEQAYLHYKKFYSKTRGCQDPCEYELLRIKVESFAKGTRNKTKFREKWKVYLQDMDNQLPSFIKIRVRDFPFLTESMAETSKEGVIEMLFRQNRFTVHNGCTLTLLLNMFLLQPQHHIADKMEIFQMFSEVSRSLDYNDSLAILFHQCKHDGYRISKLIGYAKELGITKLSPVASRELLGGIIESSYDFAAIDYTDLVTCEKDSLRLGSEDSKP
;
A
#
# COMPACT_ATOMS: atom_id res chain seq x y z
N MET A 1 -43.26 -3.55 57.98
CA MET A 1 -42.96 -4.98 57.80
C MET A 1 -41.99 -5.10 56.63
N ILE A 2 -40.72 -5.35 56.95
CA ILE A 2 -39.76 -6.29 56.31
C ILE A 2 -39.61 -6.22 54.78
N TRP A 3 -38.54 -5.58 54.27
CA TRP A 3 -37.27 -6.17 53.69
C TRP A 3 -37.49 -6.82 52.29
N THR A 4 -36.62 -6.75 51.27
CA THR A 4 -35.15 -6.73 51.23
C THR A 4 -34.62 -6.37 49.82
N PHE A 5 -33.36 -5.95 49.80
CA PHE A 5 -32.47 -5.56 48.70
C PHE A 5 -32.06 -6.70 47.75
N ALA A 6 -31.63 -6.33 46.53
CA ALA A 6 -30.44 -6.89 45.89
C ALA A 6 -29.68 -5.78 45.17
N THR A 7 -28.51 -5.43 45.70
CA THR A 7 -27.54 -4.49 45.13
C THR A 7 -26.58 -5.22 44.19
N PRO A 8 -25.99 -4.54 43.20
CA PRO A 8 -25.02 -5.14 42.30
C PRO A 8 -23.70 -5.43 43.00
N ASP A 9 -23.13 -6.56 42.61
CA ASP A 9 -22.00 -7.24 43.23
C ASP A 9 -20.75 -6.36 43.32
N LYS A 10 -20.23 -6.24 44.54
CA LYS A 10 -18.98 -5.58 44.87
C LYS A 10 -17.83 -6.59 44.72
N SER A 11 -17.13 -6.57 43.59
CA SER A 11 -15.70 -6.93 43.59
C SER A 11 -14.89 -5.65 43.41
N GLY A 12 -14.23 -5.26 44.50
CA GLY A 12 -13.76 -3.91 44.71
C GLY A 12 -12.48 -3.57 43.95
N PHE A 13 -12.54 -2.50 43.17
CA PHE A 13 -11.38 -1.62 43.04
C PHE A 13 -11.27 -0.83 44.35
N THR A 14 -10.55 -1.40 45.30
CA THR A 14 -9.97 -0.61 46.38
C THR A 14 -8.99 0.36 45.73
N THR A 15 -9.37 1.63 45.66
CA THR A 15 -8.46 2.77 45.51
C THR A 15 -7.60 2.82 46.77
N ARG A 16 -6.66 1.88 46.90
CA ARG A 16 -5.50 2.09 47.75
C ARG A 16 -4.76 3.25 47.11
N ASN A 17 -4.77 4.38 47.81
CA ASN A 17 -3.80 5.45 47.66
C ASN A 17 -2.41 4.86 47.85
N ILE A 18 -1.86 4.28 46.79
CA ILE A 18 -0.44 4.02 46.70
C ILE A 18 0.14 5.34 46.19
N MET A 19 0.60 6.19 47.11
CA MET A 19 1.66 7.14 46.78
C MET A 19 2.90 6.29 46.40
N ILE A 20 2.90 5.80 45.16
CA ILE A 20 4.13 5.34 44.54
C ILE A 20 4.91 6.62 44.35
N PHE A 21 6.01 6.78 45.09
CA PHE A 21 7.09 7.67 44.68
C PHE A 21 7.56 7.19 43.29
N LYS A 22 6.84 7.59 42.24
CA LYS A 22 7.25 7.40 40.85
C LYS A 22 8.49 8.26 40.73
N ARG A 23 9.65 7.63 40.79
CA ARG A 23 10.91 8.25 40.41
C ARG A 23 10.80 8.55 38.91
N LEU A 24 10.25 9.71 38.58
CA LEU A 24 10.18 10.21 37.21
C LEU A 24 11.61 10.41 36.72
N LEU A 25 11.83 10.26 35.42
CA LEU A 25 13.11 10.63 34.81
C LEU A 25 13.41 12.09 35.19
N SER A 26 14.65 12.38 35.61
CA SER A 26 15.01 13.77 35.94
C SER A 26 14.88 14.63 34.68
N GLN A 27 14.47 15.89 34.86
CA GLN A 27 14.32 16.82 33.74
C GLN A 27 15.62 16.97 32.93
N GLU A 28 16.76 16.94 33.61
CA GLU A 28 18.08 16.98 32.98
C GLU A 28 18.33 15.77 32.08
N ALA A 29 18.02 14.55 32.56
CA ALA A 29 18.15 13.34 31.76
C ALA A 29 17.18 13.35 30.56
N LEU A 30 15.95 13.83 30.77
CA LEU A 30 14.96 13.98 29.70
C LEU A 30 15.44 14.97 28.62
N ASN A 31 15.94 16.14 29.03
CA ASN A 31 16.49 17.15 28.12
C ASN A 31 17.68 16.61 27.33
N ARG A 32 18.58 15.85 27.98
CA ARG A 32 19.69 15.19 27.28
C ARG A 32 19.21 14.22 26.21
N LEU A 33 18.21 13.39 26.52
CA LEU A 33 17.63 12.47 25.53
C LEU A 33 17.02 13.25 24.35
N TYR A 34 16.25 14.30 24.61
CA TYR A 34 15.71 15.14 23.53
C TYR A 34 16.81 15.76 22.67
N LEU A 35 17.87 16.29 23.27
CA LEU A 35 19.01 16.84 22.54
C LEU A 35 19.69 15.78 21.67
N ASN A 36 19.88 14.56 22.18
CA ASN A 36 20.44 13.46 21.38
C ASN A 36 19.56 13.13 20.17
N VAL A 37 18.23 13.09 20.35
CA VAL A 37 17.28 12.86 19.25
C VAL A 37 17.33 13.98 18.21
N LEU A 38 17.38 15.24 18.64
CA LEU A 38 17.46 16.40 17.74
C LEU A 38 18.79 16.42 16.97
N ASN A 39 19.88 16.00 17.61
CA ASN A 39 21.20 15.85 17.00
C ASN A 39 21.40 14.53 16.24
N ARG A 40 20.31 13.76 16.02
CA ARG A 40 20.31 12.48 15.28
C ARG A 40 21.20 11.39 15.89
N ARG A 41 21.50 11.46 17.18
CA ARG A 41 22.26 10.45 17.93
C ARG A 41 21.35 9.32 18.38
N PHE A 42 20.74 8.62 17.42
CA PHE A 42 19.71 7.61 17.70
C PHE A 42 20.25 6.38 18.44
N ASP A 43 21.47 5.92 18.13
CA ASP A 43 22.07 4.76 18.80
C ASP A 43 22.43 5.04 20.26
N GLU A 44 22.99 6.22 20.54
CA GLU A 44 23.26 6.68 21.91
C GLU A 44 21.96 6.76 22.71
N THR A 45 20.94 7.41 22.13
CA THR A 45 19.61 7.51 22.73
C THR A 45 19.02 6.12 23.01
N LEU A 46 19.14 5.18 22.07
CA LEU A 46 18.61 3.82 22.21
C LEU A 46 19.32 3.05 23.34
N SER A 47 20.64 3.20 23.43
CA SER A 47 21.46 2.58 24.49
C SER A 47 21.05 3.08 25.87
N GLU A 48 20.81 4.39 26.02
CA GLU A 48 20.28 4.98 27.25
C GLU A 48 18.84 4.50 27.52
N LEU A 49 17.96 4.54 26.50
CA LEU A 49 16.55 4.19 26.63
C LEU A 49 16.32 2.75 27.13
N ARG A 50 17.17 1.82 26.68
CA ARG A 50 17.12 0.41 27.10
C ARG A 50 17.29 0.24 28.61
N LYS A 51 18.08 1.11 29.24
CA LYS A 51 18.39 1.08 30.69
C LYS A 51 17.27 1.70 31.53
N ILE A 52 16.41 2.52 30.94
CA ILE A 52 15.35 3.22 31.67
C ILE A 52 14.14 2.30 31.92
N PRO A 53 13.70 2.14 33.18
CA PRO A 53 12.49 1.39 33.50
C PRO A 53 11.25 2.01 32.88
N MET A 54 10.32 1.18 32.40
CA MET A 54 9.10 1.65 31.71
C MET A 54 8.31 2.70 32.53
N LYS A 55 8.18 2.49 33.85
CA LYS A 55 7.41 3.37 34.75
C LYS A 55 7.93 4.80 34.86
N GLN A 56 9.18 5.04 34.44
CA GLN A 56 9.83 6.35 34.51
C GLN A 56 9.80 7.09 33.17
N MET A 57 9.32 6.42 32.11
CA MET A 57 9.39 6.93 30.75
C MET A 57 8.33 7.99 30.49
N ASP A 58 8.74 9.09 29.84
CA ASP A 58 7.82 10.12 29.37
C ASP A 58 7.18 9.70 28.04
N TYR A 59 5.85 9.81 27.97
CA TYR A 59 5.06 9.52 26.79
C TYR A 59 5.38 10.48 25.63
N SER A 60 5.55 11.77 25.92
CA SER A 60 5.82 12.80 24.91
C SER A 60 7.18 12.57 24.25
N PHE A 61 8.17 12.17 25.06
CA PHE A 61 9.47 11.78 24.57
C PHE A 61 9.38 10.55 23.67
N LEU A 62 8.67 9.49 24.08
CA LEU A 62 8.49 8.29 23.25
C LEU A 62 7.85 8.60 21.90
N GLN A 63 6.84 9.47 21.87
CA GLN A 63 6.23 9.89 20.60
C GLN A 63 7.22 10.63 19.72
N THR A 64 7.97 11.58 20.28
CA THR A 64 8.96 12.37 19.56
C THR A 64 10.07 11.47 19.03
N TYR A 65 10.61 10.60 19.87
CA TYR A 65 11.68 9.69 19.51
C TYR A 65 11.25 8.68 18.45
N LEU A 66 10.05 8.10 18.56
CA LEU A 66 9.50 7.20 17.54
C LEU A 66 9.31 7.91 16.21
N SER A 67 8.71 9.09 16.22
CA SER A 67 8.48 9.89 15.02
C SER A 67 9.79 10.26 14.32
N ARG A 68 10.77 10.76 15.07
CA ARG A 68 12.08 11.14 14.54
C ARG A 68 12.89 9.94 14.08
N SER A 69 12.90 8.85 14.83
CA SER A 69 13.59 7.61 14.42
C SER A 69 13.00 7.06 13.13
N CYS A 70 11.67 7.07 12.99
CA CYS A 70 11.00 6.64 11.76
C CYS A 70 11.32 7.56 10.57
N TYR A 71 11.29 8.89 10.78
CA TYR A 71 11.65 9.87 9.74
C TYR A 71 13.08 9.71 9.24
N TRP A 72 14.04 9.42 10.14
CA TRP A 72 15.44 9.20 9.81
C TRP A 72 15.79 7.75 9.44
N GLY A 73 14.80 6.86 9.37
CA GLY A 73 15.01 5.46 8.97
C GLY A 73 15.74 4.59 10.00
N HIS A 74 15.82 4.99 11.27
CA HIS A 74 16.51 4.22 12.32
C HIS A 74 15.61 3.08 12.85
N ILE A 75 15.64 1.94 12.17
CA ILE A 75 14.74 0.81 12.41
C ILE A 75 14.95 0.14 13.77
N GLU A 76 16.15 0.17 14.34
CA GLU A 76 16.47 -0.40 15.64
C GLU A 76 15.71 0.32 16.75
N SER A 77 15.66 1.66 16.70
CA SER A 77 14.90 2.48 17.64
C SER A 77 13.41 2.27 17.47
N VAL A 78 12.92 2.31 16.23
CA VAL A 78 11.50 2.04 15.92
C VAL A 78 11.08 0.67 16.43
N SER A 79 11.85 -0.38 16.12
CA SER A 79 11.58 -1.75 16.57
C SER A 79 11.59 -1.85 18.08
N HIS A 80 12.57 -1.26 18.75
CA HIS A 80 12.64 -1.26 20.22
C HIS A 80 11.41 -0.62 20.85
N ILE A 81 11.04 0.57 20.38
CA ILE A 81 9.87 1.29 20.90
C ILE A 81 8.59 0.49 20.64
N TRP A 82 8.45 -0.04 19.42
CA TRP A 82 7.32 -0.86 19.02
C TRP A 82 7.14 -2.07 19.93
N TYR A 83 8.19 -2.86 20.13
CA TYR A 83 8.12 -4.04 20.98
C TYR A 83 7.87 -3.70 22.45
N LYS A 84 8.59 -2.71 23.00
CA LYS A 84 8.52 -2.41 24.44
C LYS A 84 7.27 -1.62 24.80
N TYR A 85 6.93 -0.55 24.08
CA TYR A 85 5.94 0.45 24.49
C TYR A 85 4.63 0.44 23.66
N VAL A 86 4.57 -0.31 22.56
CA VAL A 86 3.33 -0.52 21.79
C VAL A 86 2.77 -1.92 22.04
N ARG A 87 3.63 -2.95 22.01
CA ARG A 87 3.24 -4.35 22.14
C ARG A 87 3.23 -4.84 23.60
N ARG A 88 4.38 -4.84 24.27
CA ARG A 88 4.53 -5.46 25.60
C ARG A 88 3.86 -4.64 26.70
N TYR A 89 4.07 -3.33 26.68
CA TYR A 89 3.42 -2.38 27.58
C TYR A 89 2.67 -1.39 26.70
N PRO A 90 1.38 -1.59 26.37
CA PRO A 90 0.64 -0.80 25.39
C PRO A 90 0.29 0.60 25.91
N VAL A 91 1.33 1.37 26.27
CA VAL A 91 1.24 2.72 26.82
C VAL A 91 1.31 3.76 25.72
N LEU A 92 1.87 3.43 24.55
CA LEU A 92 2.05 4.34 23.42
C LEU A 92 0.98 4.13 22.35
N ARG A 93 0.16 5.14 22.12
CA ARG A 93 -0.75 5.19 20.98
C ARG A 93 -0.07 5.94 19.83
N VAL A 94 0.12 5.23 18.71
CA VAL A 94 0.79 5.76 17.51
C VAL A 94 -0.25 6.29 16.51
N ASP A 95 -0.02 7.50 16.00
CA ASP A 95 -0.88 8.15 14.99
C ASP A 95 -0.91 7.34 13.66
N PRO A 96 -2.04 7.30 12.93
CA PRO A 96 -2.16 6.50 11.71
C PRO A 96 -1.17 6.84 10.61
N LYS A 97 -0.79 8.11 10.42
CA LYS A 97 0.24 8.46 9.42
C LYS A 97 1.60 7.89 9.81
N LEU A 98 1.93 7.97 11.11
CA LEU A 98 3.16 7.38 11.63
C LEU A 98 3.13 5.84 11.57
N LEU A 99 1.97 5.19 11.73
CA LEU A 99 1.83 3.75 11.50
C LEU A 99 2.16 3.37 10.06
N CYS A 100 1.69 4.14 9.08
CA CYS A 100 2.02 3.92 7.67
C CYS A 100 3.54 4.06 7.43
N ASN A 101 4.16 5.10 7.98
CA ASN A 101 5.60 5.31 7.84
C ASN A 101 6.42 4.18 8.50
N ILE A 102 6.03 3.74 9.71
CA ILE A 102 6.65 2.61 10.39
C ILE A 102 6.49 1.33 9.58
N GLY A 103 5.29 1.10 9.03
CA GLY A 103 5.01 -0.05 8.18
C GLY A 103 5.88 -0.08 6.92
N ASN A 104 6.00 1.06 6.22
CA ASN A 104 6.86 1.19 5.04
C ASN A 104 8.35 1.01 5.37
N LEU A 105 8.84 1.62 6.45
CA LEU A 105 10.20 1.41 6.91
C LEU A 105 10.45 -0.07 7.25
N ALA A 106 9.52 -0.71 7.96
CA ALA A 106 9.62 -2.11 8.31
C ALA A 106 9.58 -3.05 7.09
N LEU A 107 8.76 -2.73 6.08
CA LEU A 107 8.73 -3.44 4.80
C LEU A 107 10.11 -3.41 4.13
N ASN A 108 10.74 -2.24 4.09
CA ASN A 108 12.05 -2.05 3.46
C ASN A 108 13.17 -2.75 4.24
N GLU A 109 13.15 -2.65 5.56
CA GLU A 109 14.15 -3.22 6.50
C GLU A 109 13.89 -4.70 6.87
N ASN A 110 13.05 -5.40 6.11
CA ASN A 110 12.72 -6.82 6.30
C ASN A 110 12.17 -7.18 7.70
N LYS A 111 11.50 -6.23 8.38
CA LYS A 111 10.81 -6.46 9.66
C LYS A 111 9.36 -6.87 9.42
N HIS A 112 9.16 -8.00 8.74
CA HIS A 112 7.86 -8.43 8.20
C HIS A 112 6.71 -8.60 9.21
N PHE A 113 7.02 -8.70 10.51
CA PHE A 113 6.03 -8.81 11.58
C PHE A 113 5.39 -7.47 11.97
N ILE A 114 6.06 -6.32 11.71
CA ILE A 114 5.56 -5.00 12.13
C ILE A 114 4.33 -4.58 11.30
N PRO A 115 4.29 -4.73 9.96
CA PRO A 115 3.14 -4.32 9.15
C PRO A 115 1.78 -4.84 9.63
N GLU A 116 1.68 -6.15 9.90
CA GLU A 116 0.44 -6.73 10.44
C GLU A 116 0.08 -6.13 11.80
N GLN A 117 1.07 -5.96 12.67
CA GLN A 117 0.85 -5.37 13.99
C GLN A 117 0.42 -3.89 13.89
N ALA A 118 0.93 -3.14 12.92
CA ALA A 118 0.58 -1.75 12.68
C ALA A 118 -0.88 -1.63 12.21
N TYR A 119 -1.31 -2.50 11.30
CA TYR A 119 -2.71 -2.59 10.89
C TYR A 119 -3.63 -2.96 12.07
N LEU A 120 -3.28 -3.97 12.86
CA LEU A 120 -4.06 -4.34 14.05
C LEU A 120 -4.13 -3.21 15.08
N HIS A 121 -3.05 -2.46 15.27
CA HIS A 121 -3.04 -1.27 16.12
C HIS A 121 -3.98 -0.19 15.57
N TYR A 122 -3.97 0.06 14.26
CA TYR A 122 -4.91 0.96 13.61
C TYR A 122 -6.36 0.53 13.84
N LYS A 123 -6.70 -0.74 13.58
CA LYS A 123 -8.05 -1.27 13.80
C LYS A 123 -8.49 -1.14 15.25
N LYS A 124 -7.60 -1.42 16.20
CA LYS A 124 -7.91 -1.32 17.64
C LYS A 124 -8.26 0.10 18.07
N PHE A 125 -7.53 1.11 17.59
CA PHE A 125 -7.60 2.46 18.13
C PHE A 125 -8.30 3.49 17.24
N TYR A 126 -8.46 3.24 15.93
CA TYR A 126 -8.89 4.27 14.98
C TYR A 126 -10.05 3.88 14.06
N SER A 127 -10.28 2.59 13.79
CA SER A 127 -11.27 2.17 12.78
C SER A 127 -12.71 2.55 13.08
N LYS A 128 -13.07 2.75 14.35
CA LYS A 128 -14.42 3.21 14.73
C LYS A 128 -14.60 4.72 14.62
N THR A 129 -13.50 5.46 14.68
CA THR A 129 -13.51 6.93 14.71
C THR A 129 -13.26 7.57 13.35
N ARG A 130 -12.73 6.80 12.41
CA ARG A 130 -12.38 7.26 11.06
C ARG A 130 -13.29 6.55 10.07
N GLY A 131 -13.84 7.32 9.12
CA GLY A 131 -14.80 6.81 8.14
C GLY A 131 -14.21 5.76 7.21
N CYS A 132 -15.07 5.16 6.38
CA CYS A 132 -14.73 4.08 5.43
C CYS A 132 -13.74 4.45 4.32
N GLN A 133 -13.24 5.69 4.29
CA GLN A 133 -12.32 6.21 3.28
C GLN A 133 -11.02 6.75 3.90
N ASP A 134 -10.60 6.28 5.08
CA ASP A 134 -9.30 6.69 5.61
C ASP A 134 -8.16 6.18 4.70
N PRO A 135 -7.38 7.07 4.05
CA PRO A 135 -6.24 6.66 3.23
C PRO A 135 -5.19 5.84 4.01
N CYS A 136 -5.14 6.00 5.34
CA CYS A 136 -4.24 5.21 6.18
C CYS A 136 -4.66 3.73 6.24
N GLU A 137 -5.95 3.41 6.16
CA GLU A 137 -6.41 2.02 6.15
C GLU A 137 -5.97 1.31 4.87
N TYR A 138 -6.17 1.95 3.72
CA TYR A 138 -5.67 1.49 2.43
C TYR A 138 -4.16 1.25 2.47
N GLU A 139 -3.39 2.25 2.93
CA GLU A 139 -1.94 2.19 2.94
C GLU A 139 -1.41 1.09 3.89
N LEU A 140 -2.03 0.91 5.07
CA LEU A 140 -1.63 -0.14 6.00
C LEU A 140 -1.92 -1.55 5.46
N LEU A 141 -3.06 -1.74 4.79
CA LEU A 141 -3.39 -3.01 4.13
C LEU A 141 -2.46 -3.29 2.95
N ARG A 142 -2.14 -2.27 2.14
CA ARG A 142 -1.14 -2.37 1.06
C ARG A 142 0.20 -2.83 1.60
N ILE A 143 0.72 -2.16 2.64
CA ILE A 143 2.00 -2.52 3.27
C ILE A 143 1.95 -3.95 3.84
N LYS A 144 0.83 -4.35 4.46
CA LYS A 144 0.64 -5.71 4.99
C LYS A 144 0.78 -6.75 3.88
N VAL A 145 0.06 -6.59 2.77
CA VAL A 145 0.10 -7.51 1.62
C VAL A 145 1.50 -7.55 1.01
N GLU A 146 2.12 -6.39 0.78
CA GLU A 146 3.46 -6.29 0.22
C GLU A 146 4.52 -6.91 1.13
N SER A 147 4.38 -6.76 2.44
CA SER A 147 5.26 -7.38 3.43
C SER A 147 5.16 -8.91 3.39
N PHE A 148 3.96 -9.44 3.23
CA PHE A 148 3.75 -10.89 3.06
C PHE A 148 4.38 -11.38 1.75
N ALA A 149 4.14 -10.68 0.64
CA ALA A 149 4.69 -11.02 -0.67
C ALA A 149 6.23 -11.02 -0.68
N LYS A 150 6.84 -9.97 -0.10
CA LYS A 150 8.29 -9.84 0.06
C LYS A 150 8.89 -10.85 1.04
N GLY A 151 8.23 -11.08 2.18
CA GLY A 151 8.76 -11.94 3.25
C GLY A 151 8.73 -13.43 2.91
N THR A 152 7.73 -13.86 2.12
CA THR A 152 7.63 -15.27 1.69
C THR A 152 8.48 -15.59 0.47
N ARG A 153 8.83 -14.61 -0.38
CA ARG A 153 9.61 -14.80 -1.62
C ARG A 153 9.10 -16.01 -2.40
N ASN A 154 9.97 -16.95 -2.77
CA ASN A 154 9.63 -18.12 -3.59
C ASN A 154 9.10 -19.30 -2.76
N LYS A 155 9.00 -19.17 -1.42
CA LYS A 155 8.42 -20.22 -0.56
C LYS A 155 6.91 -20.36 -0.75
N THR A 156 6.27 -19.29 -1.23
CA THR A 156 4.82 -19.22 -1.42
C THR A 156 4.54 -18.87 -2.88
N LYS A 157 3.72 -19.69 -3.54
CA LYS A 157 3.31 -19.45 -4.93
C LYS A 157 2.49 -18.17 -5.05
N PHE A 158 2.57 -17.50 -6.21
CA PHE A 158 1.80 -16.29 -6.51
C PHE A 158 0.31 -16.43 -6.16
N ARG A 159 -0.31 -17.56 -6.53
CA ARG A 159 -1.72 -17.85 -6.24
C ARG A 159 -2.10 -17.71 -4.76
N GLU A 160 -1.23 -18.14 -3.85
CA GLU A 160 -1.48 -18.01 -2.41
C GLU A 160 -1.29 -16.58 -1.93
N LYS A 161 -0.34 -15.84 -2.51
CA LYS A 161 -0.19 -14.39 -2.24
C LYS A 161 -1.39 -13.60 -2.75
N TRP A 162 -1.92 -13.97 -3.91
CA TRP A 162 -3.14 -13.39 -4.47
C TRP A 162 -4.35 -13.63 -3.58
N LYS A 163 -4.49 -14.82 -2.96
CA LYS A 163 -5.53 -15.06 -1.95
C LYS A 163 -5.44 -14.10 -0.77
N VAL A 164 -4.23 -13.86 -0.27
CA VAL A 164 -4.00 -12.91 0.82
C VAL A 164 -4.39 -11.49 0.38
N TYR A 165 -4.02 -11.08 -0.84
CA TYR A 165 -4.48 -9.82 -1.41
C TYR A 165 -6.01 -9.72 -1.43
N LEU A 166 -6.72 -10.76 -1.90
CA LEU A 166 -8.19 -10.74 -1.93
C LEU A 166 -8.79 -10.64 -0.51
N GLN A 167 -8.25 -11.40 0.43
CA GLN A 167 -8.74 -11.42 1.81
C GLN A 167 -8.53 -10.09 2.54
N ASP A 168 -7.36 -9.46 2.34
CA ASP A 168 -6.94 -8.28 3.09
C ASP A 168 -7.27 -6.95 2.39
N MET A 169 -7.32 -6.92 1.06
CA MET A 169 -7.61 -5.70 0.28
C MET A 169 -9.01 -5.74 -0.31
N ASP A 170 -9.27 -6.69 -1.23
CA ASP A 170 -10.51 -6.74 -2.03
C ASP A 170 -11.76 -6.88 -1.15
N ASN A 171 -11.70 -7.74 -0.13
CA ASN A 171 -12.83 -8.00 0.76
C ASN A 171 -12.98 -6.96 1.90
N GLN A 172 -11.94 -6.18 2.20
CA GLN A 172 -11.95 -5.26 3.34
C GLN A 172 -12.26 -3.82 2.94
N LEU A 173 -11.92 -3.44 1.71
CA LEU A 173 -12.08 -2.09 1.21
C LEU A 173 -13.40 -1.93 0.44
N PRO A 174 -13.99 -0.73 0.41
CA PRO A 174 -15.11 -0.45 -0.46
C PRO A 174 -14.81 -0.80 -1.93
N SER A 175 -15.79 -1.41 -2.61
CA SER A 175 -15.65 -1.95 -3.98
C SER A 175 -15.30 -0.90 -5.05
N PHE A 176 -15.50 0.38 -4.75
CA PHE A 176 -15.20 1.51 -5.64
C PHE A 176 -13.78 2.08 -5.46
N ILE A 177 -13.01 1.63 -4.46
CA ILE A 177 -11.64 2.11 -4.27
C ILE A 177 -10.79 1.70 -5.47
N LYS A 178 -10.11 2.69 -6.07
CA LYS A 178 -9.16 2.46 -7.16
C LYS A 178 -7.85 1.92 -6.61
N ILE A 179 -7.47 0.73 -7.04
CA ILE A 179 -6.23 0.05 -6.64
C ILE A 179 -5.33 -0.02 -7.88
N ARG A 180 -4.06 0.41 -7.75
CA ARG A 180 -3.13 0.46 -8.89
C ARG A 180 -2.01 -0.55 -8.72
N VAL A 181 -1.49 -1.05 -9.83
CA VAL A 181 -0.43 -2.07 -9.85
C VAL A 181 0.85 -1.58 -9.21
N ARG A 182 1.18 -0.29 -9.44
CA ARG A 182 2.37 0.37 -8.87
C ARG A 182 2.41 0.37 -7.35
N ASP A 183 1.28 0.18 -6.70
CA ASP A 183 1.16 0.14 -5.24
C ASP A 183 1.68 -1.21 -4.69
N PHE A 184 1.83 -2.22 -5.57
CA PHE A 184 2.16 -3.62 -5.27
C PHE A 184 3.40 -4.16 -6.01
N PRO A 185 4.59 -3.55 -5.88
CA PRO A 185 5.78 -4.00 -6.60
C PRO A 185 6.20 -5.45 -6.27
N PHE A 186 6.20 -5.86 -4.99
CA PHE A 186 6.65 -7.20 -4.59
C PHE A 186 5.64 -8.29 -4.93
N LEU A 187 4.34 -8.00 -4.83
CA LEU A 187 3.31 -8.92 -5.29
C LEU A 187 3.39 -9.09 -6.81
N THR A 188 3.58 -8.00 -7.57
CA THR A 188 3.76 -8.03 -9.02
C THR A 188 4.99 -8.84 -9.42
N GLU A 189 6.14 -8.60 -8.78
CA GLU A 189 7.38 -9.36 -9.02
C GLU A 189 7.17 -10.87 -8.77
N SER A 190 6.40 -11.23 -7.74
CA SER A 190 6.15 -12.64 -7.42
C SER A 190 5.32 -13.40 -8.45
N MET A 191 4.70 -12.70 -9.41
CA MET A 191 4.00 -13.34 -10.52
C MET A 191 4.98 -13.95 -11.54
N ALA A 192 6.27 -13.59 -11.53
CA ALA A 192 7.23 -13.98 -12.56
C ALA A 192 7.31 -15.49 -12.84
N GLU A 193 7.05 -16.33 -11.84
CA GLU A 193 7.09 -17.80 -11.96
C GLU A 193 5.75 -18.42 -12.40
N THR A 194 4.71 -17.61 -12.66
CA THR A 194 3.38 -18.09 -13.03
C THR A 194 3.30 -18.33 -14.53
N SER A 195 2.83 -19.52 -14.95
CA SER A 195 2.65 -19.81 -16.38
C SER A 195 1.45 -19.06 -16.96
N LYS A 196 1.43 -18.94 -18.29
CA LYS A 196 0.31 -18.37 -19.07
C LYS A 196 -1.02 -19.05 -18.69
N GLU A 197 -1.03 -20.37 -18.64
CA GLU A 197 -2.21 -21.18 -18.30
C GLU A 197 -2.67 -20.93 -16.86
N GLY A 198 -1.72 -20.75 -15.94
CA GLY A 198 -2.00 -20.40 -14.56
C GLY A 198 -2.71 -19.03 -14.45
N VAL A 199 -2.26 -18.04 -15.22
CA VAL A 199 -2.90 -16.72 -15.27
C VAL A 199 -4.30 -16.80 -15.90
N ILE A 200 -4.46 -17.55 -16.99
CA ILE A 200 -5.77 -17.80 -17.61
C ILE A 200 -6.73 -18.46 -16.61
N GLU A 201 -6.27 -19.47 -15.86
CA GLU A 201 -7.09 -20.08 -14.80
C GLU A 201 -7.55 -19.03 -13.78
N MET A 202 -6.64 -18.15 -13.35
CA MET A 202 -6.96 -17.14 -12.35
C MET A 202 -7.89 -16.03 -12.86
N LEU A 203 -7.76 -15.61 -14.12
CA LEU A 203 -8.58 -14.54 -14.71
C LEU A 203 -10.00 -15.03 -15.05
N PHE A 204 -10.15 -16.24 -15.58
CA PHE A 204 -11.41 -16.71 -16.17
C PHE A 204 -12.14 -17.76 -15.33
N ARG A 205 -11.43 -18.57 -14.54
CA ARG A 205 -12.05 -19.63 -13.72
C ARG A 205 -12.26 -19.12 -12.29
N GLN A 206 -13.23 -18.21 -12.15
CA GLN A 206 -13.65 -17.58 -10.89
C GLN A 206 -14.13 -18.56 -9.80
N ASN A 207 -14.28 -19.85 -10.10
CA ASN A 207 -14.82 -20.88 -9.20
C ASN A 207 -14.06 -21.08 -7.87
N ARG A 208 -12.94 -20.38 -7.63
CA ARG A 208 -12.15 -20.50 -6.40
C ARG A 208 -11.94 -19.19 -5.63
N PHE A 209 -12.28 -18.03 -6.22
CA PHE A 209 -12.01 -16.72 -5.62
C PHE A 209 -13.19 -15.78 -5.85
N THR A 210 -13.79 -15.28 -4.77
CA THR A 210 -14.81 -14.23 -4.85
C THR A 210 -14.12 -12.87 -4.99
N VAL A 211 -14.46 -12.13 -6.05
CA VAL A 211 -13.97 -10.77 -6.31
C VAL A 211 -15.08 -9.77 -6.00
N HIS A 212 -14.79 -8.77 -5.18
CA HIS A 212 -15.73 -7.75 -4.73
C HIS A 212 -15.41 -6.37 -5.31
N ASN A 213 -14.13 -6.07 -5.57
CA ASN A 213 -13.72 -4.79 -6.15
C ASN A 213 -13.66 -4.86 -7.68
N GLY A 214 -14.24 -3.85 -8.34
CA GLY A 214 -14.32 -3.78 -9.80
C GLY A 214 -12.97 -3.70 -10.53
N CYS A 215 -11.89 -3.30 -9.86
CA CYS A 215 -10.56 -3.20 -10.48
C CYS A 215 -9.64 -4.41 -10.23
N THR A 216 -10.04 -5.37 -9.39
CA THR A 216 -9.17 -6.48 -8.96
C THR A 216 -8.75 -7.41 -10.10
N LEU A 217 -9.63 -7.70 -11.05
CA LEU A 217 -9.27 -8.53 -12.21
C LEU A 217 -8.38 -7.78 -13.20
N THR A 218 -8.64 -6.49 -13.45
CA THR A 218 -7.74 -5.64 -14.25
C THR A 218 -6.37 -5.52 -13.59
N LEU A 219 -6.30 -5.40 -12.27
CA LEU A 219 -5.04 -5.39 -11.52
C LEU A 219 -4.24 -6.68 -11.76
N LEU A 220 -4.90 -7.84 -11.68
CA LEU A 220 -4.26 -9.13 -11.96
C LEU A 220 -3.72 -9.21 -13.39
N LEU A 221 -4.53 -8.78 -14.37
CA LEU A 221 -4.11 -8.68 -15.76
C LEU A 221 -2.88 -7.79 -15.91
N ASN A 222 -2.89 -6.59 -15.32
CA ASN A 222 -1.79 -5.65 -15.42
C ASN A 222 -0.50 -6.19 -14.78
N MET A 223 -0.59 -6.92 -13.65
CA MET A 223 0.56 -7.61 -13.08
C MET A 223 1.16 -8.59 -14.08
N PHE A 224 0.33 -9.33 -14.83
CA PHE A 224 0.79 -10.25 -15.87
C PHE A 224 1.43 -9.53 -17.05
N LEU A 225 0.80 -8.44 -17.51
CA LEU A 225 1.32 -7.65 -18.63
C LEU A 225 2.72 -7.08 -18.32
N LEU A 226 3.02 -6.73 -17.07
CA LEU A 226 4.33 -6.21 -16.66
C LEU A 226 5.46 -7.26 -16.64
N GLN A 227 5.14 -8.55 -16.72
CA GLN A 227 6.13 -9.60 -16.56
C GLN A 227 7.05 -9.73 -17.80
N PRO A 228 8.38 -9.59 -17.66
CA PRO A 228 9.30 -9.57 -18.82
C PRO A 228 9.45 -10.93 -19.52
N GLN A 229 9.25 -12.04 -18.81
CA GLN A 229 9.46 -13.40 -19.34
C GLN A 229 8.37 -13.89 -20.30
N HIS A 230 7.21 -13.23 -20.35
CA HIS A 230 6.13 -13.60 -21.26
C HIS A 230 6.25 -12.81 -22.57
N HIS A 231 6.11 -13.50 -23.70
CA HIS A 231 6.14 -12.85 -25.00
C HIS A 231 4.98 -11.87 -25.16
N ILE A 232 5.23 -10.78 -25.87
CA ILE A 232 4.21 -9.76 -26.14
C ILE A 232 2.99 -10.32 -26.89
N ALA A 233 3.19 -11.34 -27.74
CA ALA A 233 2.09 -12.03 -28.41
C ALA A 233 1.12 -12.69 -27.41
N ASP A 234 1.64 -13.40 -26.39
CA ASP A 234 0.82 -14.02 -25.34
C ASP A 234 0.10 -12.97 -24.50
N LYS A 235 0.78 -11.85 -24.22
CA LYS A 235 0.20 -10.71 -23.48
C LYS A 235 -0.98 -10.08 -24.22
N MET A 236 -0.83 -9.86 -25.52
CA MET A 236 -1.90 -9.33 -26.37
C MET A 236 -3.06 -10.31 -26.50
N GLU A 237 -2.79 -11.60 -26.65
CA GLU A 237 -3.84 -12.64 -26.72
C GLU A 237 -4.67 -12.68 -25.42
N ILE A 238 -4.02 -12.73 -24.26
CA ILE A 238 -4.71 -12.72 -22.97
C ILE A 238 -5.48 -11.42 -22.75
N PHE A 239 -4.89 -10.27 -23.10
CA PHE A 239 -5.59 -8.99 -23.04
C PHE A 239 -6.86 -9.01 -23.89
N GLN A 240 -6.77 -9.48 -25.13
CA GLN A 240 -7.91 -9.56 -26.04
C GLN A 240 -9.00 -10.46 -25.45
N MET A 241 -8.66 -11.71 -25.09
CA MET A 241 -9.60 -12.65 -24.48
C MET A 241 -10.26 -12.05 -23.23
N PHE A 242 -9.50 -11.35 -22.40
CA PHE A 242 -10.02 -10.75 -21.17
C PHE A 242 -10.97 -9.58 -21.45
N SER A 243 -10.62 -8.75 -22.44
CA SER A 243 -11.44 -7.62 -22.87
C SER A 243 -12.77 -8.03 -23.50
N GLU A 244 -12.79 -9.17 -24.21
CA GLU A 244 -14.01 -9.73 -24.78
C GLU A 244 -14.99 -10.20 -23.69
N VAL A 245 -14.47 -10.82 -22.62
CA VAL A 245 -15.29 -11.33 -21.50
C VAL A 245 -15.73 -10.21 -20.55
N SER A 246 -14.88 -9.20 -20.31
CA SER A 246 -15.07 -8.22 -19.24
C SER A 246 -15.23 -6.77 -19.72
N ARG A 247 -15.93 -6.55 -20.84
CA ARG A 247 -16.00 -5.27 -21.59
C ARG A 247 -16.25 -3.99 -20.77
N SER A 248 -16.89 -4.07 -19.61
CA SER A 248 -17.24 -2.90 -18.78
C SER A 248 -16.11 -2.42 -17.86
N LEU A 249 -14.97 -3.11 -17.80
CA LEU A 249 -13.84 -2.75 -16.94
C LEU A 249 -12.98 -1.64 -17.53
N ASP A 250 -12.26 -0.93 -16.66
CA ASP A 250 -11.27 0.08 -17.08
C ASP A 250 -9.97 -0.61 -17.54
N TYR A 251 -9.52 -0.30 -18.76
CA TYR A 251 -8.33 -0.87 -19.40
C TYR A 251 -7.19 0.13 -19.60
N ASN A 252 -7.30 1.35 -19.08
CA ASN A 252 -6.32 2.40 -19.34
C ASN A 252 -4.89 2.00 -18.96
N ASP A 253 -4.70 1.41 -17.78
CA ASP A 253 -3.40 0.95 -17.33
C ASP A 253 -2.89 -0.24 -18.19
N SER A 254 -3.78 -1.15 -18.58
CA SER A 254 -3.44 -2.29 -19.45
C SER A 254 -2.93 -1.82 -20.81
N LEU A 255 -3.64 -0.88 -21.42
CA LEU A 255 -3.28 -0.27 -22.70
C LEU A 255 -1.98 0.51 -22.61
N ALA A 256 -1.78 1.30 -21.53
CA ALA A 256 -0.52 2.01 -21.30
C ALA A 256 0.68 1.03 -21.25
N ILE A 257 0.54 -0.09 -20.52
CA ILE A 257 1.58 -1.12 -20.43
C ILE A 257 1.86 -1.74 -21.81
N LEU A 258 0.81 -2.08 -22.57
CA LEU A 258 0.95 -2.72 -23.88
C LEU A 258 1.56 -1.78 -24.92
N PHE A 259 1.12 -0.51 -24.98
CA PHE A 259 1.74 0.48 -25.87
C PHE A 259 3.21 0.68 -25.56
N HIS A 260 3.55 0.77 -24.27
CA HIS A 260 4.94 0.87 -23.84
C HIS A 260 5.79 -0.33 -24.30
N GLN A 261 5.26 -1.54 -24.20
CA GLN A 261 5.97 -2.76 -24.61
C GLN A 261 6.06 -2.94 -26.13
N CYS A 262 5.23 -2.24 -26.89
CA CYS A 262 5.22 -2.30 -28.36
C CYS A 262 5.97 -1.14 -29.03
N LYS A 263 6.81 -0.37 -28.32
CA LYS A 263 7.42 0.90 -28.79
C LYS A 263 8.18 0.90 -30.12
N HIS A 264 8.46 -0.25 -30.72
CA HIS A 264 9.10 -0.36 -32.02
C HIS A 264 8.35 -1.29 -33.00
N ASP A 265 7.11 -1.66 -32.66
CA ASP A 265 6.30 -2.61 -33.41
C ASP A 265 4.98 -1.93 -33.82
N GLY A 266 5.07 -1.17 -34.93
CA GLY A 266 3.93 -0.41 -35.43
C GLY A 266 2.73 -1.28 -35.82
N TYR A 267 2.96 -2.52 -36.27
CA TYR A 267 1.88 -3.46 -36.55
C TYR A 267 1.10 -3.80 -35.27
N ARG A 268 1.80 -4.14 -34.18
CA ARG A 268 1.14 -4.42 -32.89
C ARG A 268 0.48 -3.19 -32.29
N ILE A 269 1.07 -2.01 -32.43
CA ILE A 269 0.46 -0.74 -32.00
C ILE A 269 -0.85 -0.50 -32.76
N SER A 270 -0.85 -0.63 -34.10
CA SER A 270 -2.06 -0.49 -34.92
C SER A 270 -3.17 -1.48 -34.49
N LYS A 271 -2.78 -2.72 -34.20
CA LYS A 271 -3.70 -3.74 -33.68
C LYS A 271 -4.29 -3.36 -32.31
N LEU A 272 -3.48 -2.82 -31.39
CA LEU A 272 -3.95 -2.34 -30.08
C LEU A 272 -4.88 -1.12 -30.19
N ILE A 273 -4.61 -0.20 -31.13
CA ILE A 273 -5.50 0.91 -31.45
C ILE A 273 -6.86 0.36 -31.90
N GLY A 274 -6.87 -0.62 -32.81
CA GLY A 274 -8.09 -1.29 -33.28
C GLY A 274 -8.90 -1.87 -32.11
N TYR A 275 -8.23 -2.60 -31.19
CA TYR A 275 -8.90 -3.14 -30.01
C TYR A 275 -9.46 -2.08 -29.07
N ALA A 276 -8.73 -0.97 -28.83
CA ALA A 276 -9.24 0.11 -28.01
C ALA A 276 -10.54 0.70 -28.60
N LYS A 277 -10.60 0.86 -29.93
CA LYS A 277 -11.80 1.34 -30.63
C LYS A 277 -12.95 0.35 -30.57
N GLU A 278 -12.68 -0.95 -30.75
CA GLU A 278 -13.70 -2.02 -30.63
C GLU A 278 -14.32 -2.08 -29.22
N LEU A 279 -13.53 -1.78 -28.19
CA LEU A 279 -14.00 -1.66 -26.81
C LEU A 279 -14.79 -0.37 -26.54
N GLY A 280 -14.94 0.52 -27.54
CA GLY A 280 -15.61 1.81 -27.39
C GLY A 280 -14.81 2.83 -26.58
N ILE A 281 -13.50 2.61 -26.41
CA ILE A 281 -12.63 3.56 -25.72
C ILE A 281 -12.42 4.73 -26.67
N THR A 282 -13.00 5.87 -26.29
CA THR A 282 -12.93 7.10 -27.11
C THR A 282 -11.86 8.06 -26.63
N LYS A 283 -11.33 7.90 -25.42
CA LYS A 283 -10.24 8.71 -24.87
C LYS A 283 -9.37 7.88 -23.95
N LEU A 284 -8.08 7.82 -24.24
CA LEU A 284 -7.08 7.20 -23.40
C LEU A 284 -6.68 8.13 -22.25
N SER A 285 -6.26 7.56 -21.13
CA SER A 285 -5.60 8.33 -20.07
C SER A 285 -4.38 9.10 -20.62
N PRO A 286 -3.94 10.19 -19.98
CA PRO A 286 -2.74 10.93 -20.40
C PRO A 286 -1.48 10.05 -20.48
N VAL A 287 -1.37 9.07 -19.57
CA VAL A 287 -0.25 8.12 -19.56
C VAL A 287 -0.32 7.19 -20.78
N ALA A 288 -1.47 6.57 -21.03
CA ALA A 288 -1.65 5.71 -22.20
C ALA A 288 -1.49 6.48 -23.52
N SER A 289 -1.98 7.72 -23.58
CA SER A 289 -1.81 8.61 -24.73
C SER A 289 -0.34 8.90 -25.01
N ARG A 290 0.45 9.17 -23.96
CA ARG A 290 1.89 9.43 -24.08
C ARG A 290 2.65 8.21 -24.58
N GLU A 291 2.34 7.03 -24.04
CA GLU A 291 2.99 5.78 -24.48
C GLU A 291 2.61 5.43 -25.92
N LEU A 292 1.36 5.66 -26.32
CA LEU A 292 0.90 5.51 -27.71
C LEU A 292 1.66 6.44 -28.67
N LEU A 293 1.70 7.74 -28.36
CA LEU A 293 2.40 8.73 -29.20
C LEU A 293 3.89 8.43 -29.29
N GLY A 294 4.53 8.04 -28.18
CA GLY A 294 5.93 7.61 -28.18
C GLY A 294 6.15 6.41 -29.09
N GLY A 295 5.29 5.39 -29.00
CA GLY A 295 5.37 4.21 -29.86
C GLY A 295 5.14 4.50 -31.34
N ILE A 296 4.25 5.44 -31.68
CA ILE A 296 4.03 5.88 -33.08
C ILE A 296 5.29 6.54 -33.63
N ILE A 297 5.85 7.51 -32.89
CA ILE A 297 7.05 8.27 -33.30
C ILE A 297 8.27 7.36 -33.46
N GLU A 298 8.43 6.38 -32.59
CA GLU A 298 9.58 5.47 -32.57
C GLU A 298 9.42 4.28 -33.53
N SER A 299 8.27 4.14 -34.20
CA SER A 299 8.03 3.08 -35.17
C SER A 299 8.40 3.49 -36.60
N SER A 300 8.77 2.50 -37.42
CA SER A 300 8.94 2.69 -38.86
C SER A 300 7.62 2.54 -39.65
N TYR A 301 6.48 2.43 -38.96
CA TYR A 301 5.18 2.21 -39.57
C TYR A 301 4.49 3.55 -39.83
N ASP A 302 3.86 3.69 -41.00
CA ASP A 302 3.14 4.92 -41.36
C ASP A 302 1.74 4.91 -40.75
N PHE A 303 1.51 5.75 -39.75
CA PHE A 303 0.22 5.90 -39.08
C PHE A 303 -0.52 7.12 -39.62
N ALA A 304 -1.73 6.92 -40.14
CA ALA A 304 -2.58 8.07 -40.49
C ALA A 304 -3.07 8.74 -39.20
N ALA A 305 -3.07 10.08 -39.16
CA ALA A 305 -3.53 10.82 -37.97
C ALA A 305 -4.96 10.42 -37.53
N ILE A 306 -5.82 10.12 -38.50
CA ILE A 306 -7.20 9.64 -38.27
C ILE A 306 -7.27 8.35 -37.44
N ASP A 307 -6.22 7.53 -37.48
CA ASP A 307 -6.21 6.22 -36.82
C ASP A 307 -6.15 6.34 -35.31
N TYR A 308 -5.62 7.44 -34.77
CA TYR A 308 -5.36 7.57 -33.32
C TYR A 308 -5.75 8.91 -32.71
N THR A 309 -6.08 9.95 -33.50
CA THR A 309 -6.42 11.29 -32.97
C THR A 309 -7.62 11.31 -32.03
N ASP A 310 -8.58 10.42 -32.24
CA ASP A 310 -9.74 10.25 -31.36
C ASP A 310 -9.32 9.74 -29.99
N LEU A 311 -8.37 8.80 -29.93
CA LEU A 311 -7.91 8.17 -28.70
C LEU A 311 -7.01 9.06 -27.83
N VAL A 312 -6.30 10.03 -28.42
CA VAL A 312 -5.27 10.81 -27.71
C VAL A 312 -5.90 11.93 -26.89
N THR A 313 -5.61 11.96 -25.59
CA THR A 313 -5.96 13.10 -24.73
C THR A 313 -4.89 14.17 -24.84
N CYS A 314 -5.24 15.34 -25.41
CA CYS A 314 -4.34 16.48 -25.53
C CYS A 314 -4.19 17.17 -24.16
N GLU A 315 -2.97 17.30 -23.63
CA GLU A 315 -2.65 17.97 -22.36
C GLU A 315 -2.81 19.51 -22.44
N LYS A 316 -3.99 20.04 -22.80
CA LYS A 316 -4.33 21.46 -22.59
C LYS A 316 -4.93 21.74 -21.21
N ASP A 317 -5.38 20.71 -20.49
CA ASP A 317 -6.04 20.87 -19.19
C ASP A 317 -5.13 20.64 -17.96
N SER A 318 -3.86 20.25 -18.16
CA SER A 318 -2.90 20.00 -17.07
C SER A 318 -1.96 21.17 -16.77
N LEU A 319 -2.01 22.25 -17.56
CA LEU A 319 -1.12 23.42 -17.45
C LEU A 319 -1.72 24.61 -16.68
N ARG A 320 -2.88 24.45 -16.02
CA ARG A 320 -3.55 25.52 -15.23
C ARG A 320 -3.46 25.39 -13.71
N LEU A 321 -2.52 24.60 -13.17
CA LEU A 321 -2.26 24.52 -11.72
C LEU A 321 -0.78 24.69 -11.34
N GLY A 322 -0.02 25.45 -12.14
CA GLY A 322 1.41 25.68 -11.91
C GLY A 322 1.94 27.05 -12.31
N SER A 323 1.10 28.07 -12.42
CA SER A 323 1.53 29.45 -12.66
C SER A 323 0.61 30.40 -11.88
N GLU A 324 1.20 31.22 -11.00
CA GLU A 324 0.61 31.95 -9.85
C GLU A 324 0.69 31.09 -8.57
N ASP A 325 1.75 31.10 -7.77
CA ASP A 325 2.59 32.20 -7.30
C ASP A 325 4.07 31.83 -7.22
N SER A 326 4.91 32.59 -7.90
CA SER A 326 6.29 32.89 -7.48
C SER A 326 6.84 33.97 -8.40
N LYS A 327 6.79 35.21 -7.90
CA LYS A 327 7.64 36.30 -8.35
C LYS A 327 8.34 36.88 -7.10
N PRO A 328 9.53 37.47 -7.32
CA PRO A 328 10.73 37.28 -6.51
C PRO A 328 10.69 37.85 -5.09
#